data_AF-A0A4P6P3E3-F1
#
_entry.id   AF-A0A4P6P3E3-F1
#
_cell.length_a   1.000
_cell.length_b   1.000
_cell.length_c   1.000
_cell.angle_alpha   90.00
_cell.angle_beta   90.00
_cell.angle_gamma   90.00
#
_symmetry.space_group_name_H-M   'P 1'
#
loop_
_entity.id
_entity.type
_entity.pdbx_description
1 polymer ?
#
loop_
_entity_poly.entity_id
_entity_poly.type
_entity_poly.pdbx_seq_one_letter_code
_entity_poly.pdbx_strand_id
1 'polypeptide(L)'
;MNQVVQVLTQLANNATLVTKEEVAHFLTNSELSTQQKTAIAAHNINTLVETVHDLPVIKCVPIIVSDDDEEQIITISNKHVANAS
;
A
#
# COMPACT_ATOMS: atom_id res chain seq x y z
N MET A 1 -13.71 8.91 -0.36
CA MET A 1 -12.41 8.27 -0.71
C MET A 1 -11.47 8.56 0.46
N ASN A 2 -10.80 7.53 1.00
CA ASN A 2 -9.98 7.68 2.20
C ASN A 2 -8.76 8.58 1.92
N GLN A 3 -8.47 9.56 2.80
CA GLN A 3 -7.38 10.53 2.62
C GLN A 3 -6.00 9.84 2.51
N VAL A 4 -5.75 8.78 3.29
CA VAL A 4 -4.49 8.01 3.19
C VAL A 4 -4.37 7.36 1.82
N VAL A 5 -5.46 6.78 1.29
CA VAL A 5 -5.45 6.18 -0.05
C VAL A 5 -5.19 7.23 -1.13
N GLN A 6 -5.77 8.43 -1.01
CA GLN A 6 -5.50 9.54 -1.94
C GLN A 6 -4.03 9.95 -1.93
N VAL A 7 -3.44 10.14 -0.74
CA VAL A 7 -2.03 10.53 -0.59
C VAL A 7 -1.09 9.45 -1.12
N LEU A 8 -1.35 8.18 -0.84
CA LEU A 8 -0.57 7.06 -1.38
C LEU A 8 -0.70 6.95 -2.91
N THR A 9 -1.89 7.21 -3.45
CA THR A 9 -2.11 7.24 -4.89
C THR A 9 -1.32 8.38 -5.54
N GLN A 10 -1.31 9.56 -4.92
CA GLN A 10 -0.52 10.70 -5.41
C GLN A 10 0.98 10.42 -5.34
N LEU A 11 1.46 9.80 -4.26
CA LEU A 11 2.86 9.36 -4.15
C LEU A 11 3.24 8.39 -5.28
N ALA A 12 2.41 7.36 -5.51
CA ALA A 12 2.69 6.36 -6.53
C ALA A 12 2.64 6.92 -7.96
N ASN A 13 1.88 7.98 -8.20
CA ASN A 13 1.72 8.61 -9.52
C ASN A 13 2.59 9.86 -9.72
N ASN A 14 3.37 10.29 -8.72
CA ASN A 14 4.19 11.48 -8.82
C ASN A 14 5.67 11.13 -9.02
N ALA A 15 6.09 11.12 -10.29
CA ALA A 15 7.47 10.83 -10.70
C ALA A 15 8.50 11.85 -10.21
N THR A 16 8.09 13.01 -9.68
CA THR A 16 9.02 14.00 -9.11
C THR A 16 9.40 13.71 -7.65
N LEU A 17 8.79 12.72 -7.00
CA LEU A 17 9.07 12.37 -5.61
C LEU A 17 10.04 11.18 -5.56
N VAL A 18 11.31 11.43 -5.87
CA VAL A 18 12.34 10.37 -6.04
C VAL A 18 13.13 10.16 -4.75
N THR A 19 13.35 11.23 -3.99
CA THR A 19 14.16 11.23 -2.77
C THR A 19 13.30 11.16 -1.51
N LYS A 20 13.91 10.76 -0.39
CA LYS A 20 13.22 10.71 0.90
C LYS A 20 12.82 12.12 1.38
N GLU A 21 13.64 13.11 1.08
CA GLU A 21 13.40 14.52 1.41
C GLU A 21 12.18 15.07 0.66
N GLU A 22 12.05 14.78 -0.64
CA GLU A 22 10.89 15.16 -1.45
C GLU A 22 9.61 14.49 -0.94
N VAL A 23 9.67 13.19 -0.62
CA VAL A 23 8.56 12.45 -0.01
C VAL A 23 8.18 13.03 1.36
N ALA A 24 9.16 13.35 2.20
CA ALA A 24 8.91 13.94 3.52
C ALA A 24 8.24 15.32 3.39
N HIS A 25 8.72 16.17 2.48
CA HIS A 25 8.13 17.47 2.21
C HIS A 25 6.71 17.35 1.64
N PHE A 26 6.48 16.41 0.73
CA PHE A 26 5.14 16.09 0.23
C PHE A 26 4.20 15.68 1.38
N LEU A 27 4.64 14.79 2.26
CA LEU A 27 3.86 14.32 3.40
C LEU A 27 3.57 15.44 4.41
N THR A 28 4.49 16.37 4.66
CA THR A 28 4.22 17.50 5.57
C THR A 28 3.03 18.34 5.12
N ASN A 29 2.85 18.50 3.81
CA ASN A 29 1.76 19.28 3.20
C ASN A 29 0.42 18.51 3.09
N SER A 30 0.41 17.21 3.42
CA SER A 30 -0.83 16.41 3.40
C SER A 30 -1.68 16.63 4.66
N GLU A 31 -2.99 16.43 4.55
CA GLU A 31 -3.95 16.52 5.67
C GLU A 31 -3.96 15.26 6.57
N LEU A 32 -2.93 14.42 6.50
CA LEU A 32 -2.83 13.21 7.31
C LEU A 32 -2.43 13.50 8.76
N SER A 33 -2.74 12.58 9.66
CA SER A 33 -2.26 12.65 11.04
C SER A 33 -0.74 12.45 11.11
N THR A 34 -0.11 12.96 12.17
CA THR A 34 1.34 12.76 12.41
C THR A 34 1.72 11.27 12.42
N GLN A 35 0.86 10.42 12.99
CA GLN A 35 1.10 8.98 13.05
C GLN A 35 1.07 8.35 11.65
N GLN A 36 0.11 8.74 10.81
CA GLN A 36 0.02 8.28 9.42
C GLN A 36 1.22 8.75 8.59
N LYS A 37 1.61 10.03 8.70
CA LYS A 37 2.79 10.58 8.00
C LYS A 37 4.06 9.81 8.37
N THR A 38 4.25 9.56 9.66
CA THR A 38 5.39 8.80 10.18
C THR A 38 5.38 7.37 9.68
N ALA A 39 4.23 6.70 9.73
CA ALA A 39 4.09 5.32 9.27
C ALA A 39 4.38 5.18 7.77
N ILE A 40 3.91 6.13 6.95
CA ILE A 40 4.20 6.15 5.50
C ILE A 40 5.69 6.38 5.25
N ALA A 41 6.30 7.39 5.87
CA ALA A 41 7.73 7.69 5.70
C ALA A 41 8.66 6.55 6.14
N ALA A 42 8.25 5.78 7.15
CA ALA A 42 8.97 4.60 7.64
C ALA A 42 8.61 3.30 6.91
N HIS A 43 7.69 3.33 5.92
CA HIS A 43 7.09 2.14 5.30
C HIS A 43 6.52 1.13 6.31
N ASN A 44 6.04 1.62 7.46
CA ASN A 44 5.47 0.79 8.51
C ASN A 44 3.98 0.52 8.24
N ILE A 45 3.73 -0.55 7.47
CA ILE A 45 2.40 -0.96 7.05
C ILE A 45 1.51 -1.29 8.25
N ASN A 46 2.04 -1.94 9.29
CA ASN A 46 1.24 -2.37 10.45
C ASN A 46 0.65 -1.17 11.17
N THR A 47 1.49 -0.19 11.52
CA THR A 47 1.02 1.05 12.16
C THR A 47 0.12 1.85 11.22
N LEU A 48 0.36 1.83 9.91
CA LEU A 48 -0.52 2.51 8.97
C LEU A 48 -1.92 1.87 8.97
N VAL A 49 -2.03 0.54 8.91
CA VAL A 49 -3.30 -0.18 8.94
C VAL A 49 -4.10 0.10 10.22
N GLU A 50 -3.44 0.17 11.37
CA GLU A 50 -4.09 0.52 12.65
C GLU A 50 -4.72 1.93 12.64
N THR A 51 -4.16 2.84 11.83
CA THR A 51 -4.61 4.24 11.74
C THR A 51 -5.57 4.52 10.60
N VAL A 52 -5.85 3.54 9.74
CA VAL A 52 -6.76 3.71 8.60
C VAL A 52 -8.03 2.92 8.86
N HIS A 53 -9.08 3.64 9.21
CA HIS A 53 -10.42 3.08 9.34
C HIS A 53 -11.07 2.90 7.95
N ASP A 54 -11.99 1.94 7.86
CA ASP A 54 -12.79 1.68 6.65
C ASP A 54 -11.99 1.33 5.39
N LEU A 55 -10.88 0.59 5.53
CA LEU A 55 -10.19 0.01 4.37
C LEU A 55 -11.12 -0.98 3.65
N PRO A 56 -11.34 -0.82 2.33
CA PRO A 56 -12.15 -1.77 1.60
C PRO A 56 -11.49 -3.14 1.64
N VAL A 57 -12.28 -4.17 1.95
CA VAL A 57 -11.83 -5.55 1.83
C VAL A 57 -11.69 -5.87 0.34
N ILE A 58 -10.46 -5.80 -0.19
CA ILE A 58 -10.18 -6.19 -1.57
C ILE A 58 -10.24 -7.72 -1.64
N LYS A 59 -11.29 -8.25 -2.26
CA LYS A 59 -11.37 -9.66 -2.63
C LYS A 59 -10.78 -9.84 -4.02
N CYS A 60 -9.56 -10.36 -4.09
CA CYS A 60 -9.01 -10.82 -5.37
C CYS A 60 -9.68 -12.16 -5.71
N VAL A 61 -10.50 -12.18 -6.76
CA VAL A 61 -11.00 -13.44 -7.32
C VAL A 61 -10.01 -13.94 -8.38
N PRO A 62 -9.71 -15.25 -8.42
CA PRO A 62 -8.90 -15.80 -9.50
C PRO A 62 -9.61 -15.55 -10.84
N ILE A 63 -8.87 -15.02 -11.81
CA ILE A 63 -9.32 -14.97 -13.19
C ILE A 63 -9.15 -16.39 -13.74
N ILE A 64 -10.26 -17.09 -13.94
CA ILE A 64 -10.25 -18.35 -14.70
C ILE A 64 -10.22 -17.96 -16.17
N VAL A 65 -9.06 -18.12 -16.79
CA VAL A 65 -8.94 -18.06 -18.26
C VAL A 65 -9.56 -19.32 -18.84
N SER A 66 -10.23 -19.23 -19.99
CA SER A 66 -10.82 -20.42 -20.62
C SER A 66 -9.73 -21.35 -21.14
N ASP A 67 -9.93 -22.64 -20.89
CA ASP A 67 -9.07 -23.82 -21.02
C ASP A 67 -8.52 -24.14 -22.45
N ASP A 68 -8.21 -23.14 -23.28
CA ASP A 68 -7.69 -23.38 -24.65
C ASP A 68 -6.17 -23.18 -24.78
N ASP A 69 -5.44 -22.93 -23.68
CA ASP A 69 -3.98 -23.03 -23.62
C ASP A 69 -3.53 -23.43 -22.20
N GLU A 70 -2.81 -24.55 -22.10
CA GLU A 70 -2.39 -25.25 -20.87
C GLU A 70 -2.07 -24.32 -19.68
N GLU A 71 -2.97 -24.36 -18.68
CA GLU A 71 -3.00 -23.48 -17.51
C GLU A 71 -1.80 -23.68 -16.58
N GLN A 72 -0.85 -22.74 -16.58
CA GLN A 72 0.09 -22.60 -15.48
C GLN A 72 -0.53 -21.73 -14.37
N ILE A 73 -1.06 -22.37 -13.33
CA ILE A 73 -1.52 -21.70 -12.11
C ILE A 73 -0.31 -21.12 -11.36
N ILE A 74 -0.03 -19.83 -11.55
CA ILE A 74 1.00 -19.11 -10.77
C ILE A 74 0.37 -18.66 -9.44
N THR A 75 0.61 -19.42 -8.38
CA THR A 75 0.23 -19.03 -7.00
C THR A 75 1.27 -18.07 -6.43
N ILE A 76 0.95 -16.78 -6.31
CA ILE A 76 1.78 -15.82 -5.56
C ILE A 76 1.38 -15.86 -4.09
N SER A 77 2.11 -16.64 -3.28
CA SER A 77 1.96 -16.65 -1.83
C SER A 77 2.78 -15.51 -1.20
N ASN A 78 2.12 -14.47 -0.68
CA ASN A 78 2.77 -13.52 0.21
C ASN A 78 3.01 -14.20 1.57
N LYS A 79 4.21 -14.76 1.76
CA LYS A 79 4.62 -15.28 3.06
C LYS A 79 4.90 -14.10 4.00
N HIS A 80 3.94 -13.79 4.87
CA HIS A 80 4.22 -12.99 6.06
C HIS A 80 5.14 -13.80 6.98
N VAL A 81 6.42 -13.44 7.01
CA VAL A 81 7.37 -14.02 7.97
C VAL A 81 7.13 -13.33 9.31
N ALA A 82 6.27 -13.91 10.14
CA ALA A 82 6.20 -13.56 11.55
C ALA A 82 7.50 -14.04 12.21
N ASN A 83 8.47 -13.15 12.39
CA ASN A 83 9.63 -13.43 13.22
C ASN A 83 9.18 -13.35 14.69
N ALA A 84 8.86 -14.49 15.29
CA ALA A 84 8.69 -14.61 16.73
C ALA A 84 10.07 -14.62 17.38
N SER A 85 10.32 -13.67 18.28
CA SER A 85 11.44 -13.70 19.25
C SER A 85 10.92 -14.18 20.60
#